data_AF-X0RN41-F1
#
_entry.id   AF-X0RN41-F1
#
_cell.length_a   1.000
_cell.length_b   1.000
_cell.length_c   1.000
_cell.angle_alpha   90.00
_cell.angle_beta   90.00
_cell.angle_gamma   90.00
#
_symmetry.space_group_name_H-M   'P 1'
#
loop_
_entity.id
_entity.type
_entity.pdbx_description
1 polymer ?
#
loop_
_entity_poly.entity_id
_entity_poly.type
_entity_poly.pdbx_seq_one_letter_code
_entity_poly.pdbx_strand_id
1 'polypeptide(L)'
;EIHTVVGTGAAEGAIDASNMLKPALARGELQCIGATTLDEYRKFVEKDRALERRLQPVFVGEPTIEDTIQMLKGLRPRYEAHHKIKITDGALEAAARLSHRYISDRFLPDKAIDLIDEAASKLRIDTESAPPEVKSLKQRLKQLTNEEEAASQRGDYEQAAQLKSERLRLEEEYHQAKKGWMGQEKLDETVDEDDIAQLISKWTGIPVAQMLEGEAEKLLQMEERIHERLVNQEEAVAVVAEAVRRGRAGLKDPKRPIGSFMFLGPTGVGKTELARTLALFLFDDENAMVRLDMSEYQEKHTVSRLIGAPPGYVGYDEGGQLTEVVRRRPYRVILLDEIEKAHPEVFNSL
;
A
#
# COMPACT_ATOMS: atom_id res chain seq x y z
N GLU A 1 1.46 3.05 -23.19
CA GLU A 1 2.77 3.37 -22.58
C GLU A 1 3.79 3.56 -23.71
N ILE A 2 4.84 4.35 -23.51
CA ILE A 2 5.76 4.69 -24.63
C ILE A 2 6.52 3.46 -25.15
N HIS A 3 6.74 2.45 -24.30
CA HIS A 3 7.44 1.23 -24.67
C HIS A 3 6.65 0.36 -25.65
N THR A 4 5.31 0.42 -25.69
CA THR A 4 4.51 -0.35 -26.66
C THR A 4 4.66 0.20 -28.08
N VAL A 5 4.98 1.48 -28.18
CA VAL A 5 5.23 2.22 -29.42
C VAL A 5 6.68 2.06 -29.90
N VAL A 6 7.62 1.83 -28.97
CA VAL A 6 9.07 1.73 -29.23
C VAL A 6 9.57 0.27 -29.31
N GLY A 7 8.94 -0.66 -28.59
CA GLY A 7 9.41 -2.04 -28.41
C GLY A 7 8.75 -3.10 -29.30
N THR A 8 7.81 -2.71 -30.16
CA THR A 8 7.01 -3.64 -31.00
C THR A 8 7.77 -4.24 -32.19
N GLY A 9 9.04 -3.88 -32.40
CA GLY A 9 9.88 -4.45 -33.46
C GLY A 9 10.29 -5.93 -33.31
N ALA A 10 9.91 -6.60 -32.21
CA ALA A 10 10.29 -8.00 -31.95
C ALA A 10 9.18 -9.04 -32.23
N ALA A 11 7.93 -8.63 -32.46
CA ALA A 11 6.85 -9.52 -32.85
C ALA A 11 6.44 -9.25 -34.30
N GLU A 12 6.50 -10.26 -35.17
CA GLU A 12 6.12 -10.16 -36.57
C GLU A 12 4.71 -9.56 -36.72
N GLY A 13 4.63 -8.35 -37.27
CA GLY A 13 3.35 -7.72 -37.68
C GLY A 13 2.88 -6.50 -36.89
N ALA A 14 3.56 -6.09 -35.81
CA ALA A 14 3.24 -4.83 -35.15
C ALA A 14 3.91 -3.64 -35.88
N ILE A 15 3.14 -2.59 -36.17
CA ILE A 15 3.65 -1.38 -36.81
C ILE A 15 4.64 -0.70 -35.84
N ASP A 16 5.92 -0.63 -36.22
CA ASP A 16 6.97 0.07 -35.49
C ASP A 16 6.78 1.60 -35.61
N ALA A 17 5.84 2.11 -34.82
CA ALA A 17 5.51 3.53 -34.74
C ALA A 17 6.70 4.39 -34.25
N SER A 18 7.74 3.78 -33.65
CA SER A 18 8.99 4.43 -33.26
C SER A 18 9.66 5.15 -34.43
N ASN A 19 9.71 4.51 -35.60
CA ASN A 19 10.37 5.08 -36.78
C ASN A 19 9.61 6.27 -37.39
N MET A 20 8.30 6.37 -37.13
CA MET A 20 7.49 7.52 -37.54
C MET A 20 7.60 8.69 -36.56
N LEU A 21 7.79 8.41 -35.27
CA LEU A 21 7.85 9.43 -34.22
C LEU A 21 9.24 10.08 -34.09
N LYS A 22 10.31 9.31 -34.31
CA LYS A 22 11.70 9.81 -34.21
C LYS A 22 11.96 11.08 -35.03
N PRO A 23 11.54 11.19 -36.31
CA PRO A 23 11.76 12.42 -37.08
C PRO A 23 11.01 13.63 -36.52
N ALA A 24 9.75 13.45 -36.08
CA ALA A 24 8.93 14.52 -35.51
C ALA A 24 9.47 15.00 -34.16
N LEU A 25 9.93 14.08 -33.30
CA LEU A 25 10.62 14.39 -32.05
C LEU A 25 11.97 15.07 -32.31
N ALA A 26 12.71 14.64 -33.33
CA ALA A 26 14.00 15.22 -33.67
C ALA A 26 13.89 16.66 -34.21
N ARG A 27 12.81 16.98 -34.94
CA ARG A 27 12.50 18.31 -35.45
C ARG A 27 11.76 19.22 -34.45
N GLY A 28 11.31 18.67 -33.31
CA GLY A 28 10.54 19.42 -32.31
C GLY A 28 9.11 19.75 -32.75
N GLU A 29 8.60 19.08 -33.79
CA GLU A 29 7.22 19.24 -34.29
C GLU A 29 6.20 18.56 -33.36
N LEU A 30 6.65 17.59 -32.57
CA LEU A 30 5.84 16.84 -31.62
C LEU A 30 6.28 17.14 -30.19
N GLN A 31 5.38 17.75 -29.41
CA GLN A 31 5.51 17.90 -27.96
C GLN A 31 4.74 16.76 -27.29
N CYS A 32 5.41 15.94 -26.48
CA CYS A 32 4.77 14.83 -25.80
C CYS A 32 5.40 14.56 -24.43
N ILE A 33 4.61 13.94 -23.54
CA ILE A 33 5.08 13.38 -22.27
C ILE A 33 4.91 11.85 -22.38
N GLY A 34 6.01 11.12 -22.20
CA GLY A 34 5.99 9.66 -22.13
C GLY A 34 5.88 9.17 -20.69
N ALA A 35 5.13 8.08 -20.48
CA ALA A 35 5.08 7.37 -19.20
C ALA A 35 5.48 5.90 -19.44
N THR A 36 6.37 5.36 -18.59
CA THR A 36 6.93 4.01 -18.68
C THR A 36 7.59 3.65 -17.35
N THR A 37 7.86 2.37 -17.13
CA THR A 37 8.63 1.91 -15.96
C THR A 37 10.13 2.08 -16.17
N LEU A 38 10.91 2.06 -15.09
CA LEU A 38 12.37 2.15 -15.17
C LEU A 38 12.97 1.00 -16.00
N ASP A 39 12.42 -0.21 -15.84
CA ASP A 39 12.90 -1.40 -16.53
C ASP A 39 12.68 -1.30 -18.05
N GLU A 40 11.52 -0.78 -18.46
CA GLU A 40 11.22 -0.52 -19.86
C GLU A 40 12.05 0.62 -20.44
N TYR A 41 12.26 1.68 -19.67
CA TYR A 41 13.13 2.80 -20.07
C TYR A 41 14.54 2.29 -20.39
N ARG A 42 15.13 1.50 -19.48
CA ARG A 42 16.46 0.88 -19.68
C ARG A 42 16.49 -0.08 -20.86
N LYS A 43 15.40 -0.83 -21.07
CA LYS A 43 15.33 -1.84 -22.11
C LYS A 43 15.16 -1.24 -23.51
N PHE A 44 14.35 -0.19 -23.65
CA PHE A 44 13.88 0.30 -24.96
C PHE A 44 14.23 1.75 -25.28
N VAL A 45 14.39 2.63 -24.29
CA VAL A 45 14.64 4.07 -24.50
C VAL A 45 16.12 4.40 -24.39
N GLU A 46 16.77 3.92 -23.33
CA GLU A 46 18.19 4.20 -23.06
C GLU A 46 19.11 3.59 -24.14
N LYS A 47 18.72 2.45 -24.72
CA LYS A 47 19.46 1.82 -25.82
C LYS A 47 19.30 2.54 -27.15
N ASP A 48 18.32 3.44 -27.29
CA ASP A 48 18.05 4.18 -28.51
C ASP A 48 18.55 5.63 -28.40
N ARG A 49 19.71 5.89 -29.02
CA ARG A 49 20.37 7.22 -28.99
C ARG A 49 19.49 8.37 -29.50
N ALA A 50 18.50 8.11 -30.37
CA ALA A 50 17.63 9.15 -30.88
C ALA A 50 16.58 9.57 -29.84
N LEU A 51 16.05 8.61 -29.08
CA LEU A 51 15.08 8.86 -28.02
C LEU A 51 15.74 9.38 -26.74
N GLU A 52 16.85 8.77 -26.33
CA GLU A 52 17.64 9.18 -25.15
C GLU A 52 18.01 10.67 -25.18
N ARG A 53 18.39 11.20 -26.36
CA ARG A 53 18.76 12.61 -26.52
C ARG A 53 17.60 13.61 -26.50
N ARG A 54 16.35 13.12 -26.55
CA ARG A 54 15.13 13.95 -26.69
C ARG A 54 14.20 13.81 -25.51
N LEU A 55 14.24 12.69 -24.81
CA LEU A 55 13.46 12.43 -23.61
C LEU A 55 14.35 12.64 -22.39
N GLN A 56 14.11 13.75 -21.69
CA GLN A 56 14.71 13.96 -20.39
C GLN A 56 14.04 13.02 -19.37
N PRO A 57 14.78 12.13 -18.69
CA PRO A 57 14.18 11.29 -17.65
C PRO A 57 13.74 12.17 -16.47
N VAL A 58 12.48 12.01 -16.07
CA VAL A 58 11.92 12.59 -14.85
C VAL A 58 11.42 11.44 -13.99
N PHE A 59 12.06 11.22 -12.85
CA PHE A 59 11.72 10.14 -11.95
C PHE A 59 10.54 10.54 -11.06
N VAL A 60 9.47 9.76 -11.11
CA VAL A 60 8.31 9.89 -10.22
C VAL A 60 8.29 8.65 -9.33
N GLY A 61 8.55 8.85 -8.05
CA GLY A 61 8.58 7.77 -7.05
C GLY A 61 7.21 7.49 -6.44
N GLU A 62 7.11 6.38 -5.72
CA GLU A 62 5.99 6.11 -4.83
C GLU A 62 5.91 7.20 -3.75
N PRO A 63 4.72 7.80 -3.49
CA PRO A 63 4.56 8.80 -2.44
C PRO A 63 4.74 8.21 -1.05
N THR A 64 5.04 9.07 -0.08
CA THR A 64 5.02 8.67 1.34
C THR A 64 3.61 8.34 1.80
N ILE A 65 3.49 7.67 2.95
CA ILE A 65 2.18 7.37 3.56
C ILE A 65 1.43 8.69 3.83
N GLU A 66 2.12 9.68 4.37
CA GLU A 66 1.59 11.01 4.70
C GLU A 66 1.12 11.75 3.45
N ASP A 67 1.90 11.73 2.38
CA ASP A 67 1.50 12.33 1.10
C ASP A 67 0.28 11.61 0.51
N THR A 68 0.25 10.27 0.62
CA THR A 68 -0.89 9.47 0.16
C THR A 68 -2.16 9.82 0.93
N ILE A 69 -2.10 10.01 2.24
CA ILE A 69 -3.25 10.45 3.04
C ILE A 69 -3.77 11.82 2.55
N GLN A 70 -2.87 12.75 2.21
CA GLN A 70 -3.28 14.05 1.65
C GLN A 70 -3.92 13.91 0.26
N MET A 71 -3.36 13.05 -0.60
CA MET A 71 -3.95 12.73 -1.91
C MET A 71 -5.36 12.15 -1.74
N LEU A 72 -5.55 11.19 -0.82
CA LEU A 72 -6.85 10.61 -0.51
C LEU A 72 -7.83 11.66 0.03
N LYS A 73 -7.38 12.58 0.89
CA LYS A 73 -8.22 13.70 1.36
C LYS A 73 -8.68 14.60 0.21
N GLY A 74 -7.81 14.85 -0.76
CA GLY A 74 -8.16 15.57 -1.99
C GLY A 74 -9.16 14.82 -2.88
N LEU A 75 -9.08 13.50 -2.91
CA LEU A 75 -9.98 12.64 -3.70
C LEU A 75 -11.31 12.34 -3.00
N ARG A 76 -11.37 12.42 -1.67
CA ARG A 76 -12.57 12.09 -0.85
C ARG A 76 -13.87 12.69 -1.41
N PRO A 77 -13.99 13.99 -1.70
CA PRO A 77 -15.27 14.56 -2.14
C PRO A 77 -15.80 13.92 -3.43
N ARG A 78 -14.91 13.48 -4.33
CA ARG A 78 -15.28 12.81 -5.57
C ARG A 78 -15.84 11.41 -5.31
N TYR A 79 -15.20 10.62 -4.43
CA TYR A 79 -15.66 9.27 -4.08
C TYR A 79 -16.94 9.31 -3.24
N GLU A 80 -17.05 10.22 -2.29
CA GLU A 80 -18.29 10.43 -1.52
C GLU A 80 -19.46 10.79 -2.43
N ALA A 81 -19.25 11.69 -3.40
CA ALA A 81 -20.30 12.07 -4.34
C ALA A 81 -20.68 10.93 -5.29
N HIS A 82 -19.70 10.18 -5.79
CA HIS A 82 -19.91 9.06 -6.70
C HIS A 82 -20.71 7.92 -6.04
N HIS A 83 -20.35 7.56 -4.81
CA HIS A 83 -20.95 6.44 -4.09
C HIS A 83 -22.10 6.84 -3.16
N LYS A 84 -22.30 8.14 -2.91
CA LYS A 84 -23.31 8.68 -2.00
C LYS A 84 -23.17 8.17 -0.56
N ILE A 85 -21.93 8.00 -0.13
CA ILE A 85 -21.55 7.59 1.23
C ILE A 85 -20.56 8.59 1.83
N LYS A 86 -20.31 8.49 3.13
CA LYS A 86 -19.29 9.29 3.82
C LYS A 86 -18.06 8.46 4.10
N ILE A 87 -16.88 9.08 4.04
CA ILE A 87 -15.61 8.40 4.28
C ILE A 87 -14.90 9.14 5.41
N THR A 88 -14.60 8.42 6.50
CA THR A 88 -13.96 9.00 7.69
C THR A 88 -12.48 9.36 7.44
N ASP A 89 -11.90 10.18 8.32
CA ASP A 89 -10.45 10.42 8.33
C ASP A 89 -9.67 9.14 8.66
N GLY A 90 -10.17 8.37 9.63
CA GLY A 90 -9.64 7.06 9.97
C GLY A 90 -9.51 6.13 8.76
N ALA A 91 -10.59 5.98 7.98
CA ALA A 91 -10.57 5.13 6.78
C ALA A 91 -9.46 5.49 5.79
N LEU A 92 -9.18 6.78 5.58
CA LEU A 92 -8.09 7.20 4.68
C LEU A 92 -6.71 6.86 5.24
N GLU A 93 -6.53 7.05 6.55
CA GLU A 93 -5.29 6.71 7.24
C GLU A 93 -5.05 5.21 7.24
N ALA A 94 -6.09 4.42 7.53
CA ALA A 94 -6.07 2.97 7.45
C ALA A 94 -5.77 2.49 6.02
N ALA A 95 -6.43 3.06 4.99
CA ALA A 95 -6.20 2.68 3.60
C ALA A 95 -4.75 2.92 3.18
N ALA A 96 -4.13 4.03 3.57
CA ALA A 96 -2.73 4.30 3.28
C ALA A 96 -1.78 3.39 4.09
N ARG A 97 -1.94 3.33 5.41
CA ARG A 97 -1.02 2.60 6.32
C ARG A 97 -1.10 1.09 6.15
N LEU A 98 -2.31 0.54 6.15
CA LEU A 98 -2.53 -0.90 6.09
C LEU A 98 -2.20 -1.44 4.69
N SER A 99 -2.56 -0.73 3.61
CA SER A 99 -2.16 -1.18 2.26
C SER A 99 -0.65 -1.10 2.04
N HIS A 100 0.02 -0.09 2.60
CA HIS A 100 1.48 -0.02 2.56
C HIS A 100 2.12 -1.22 3.25
N ARG A 101 1.57 -1.63 4.39
CA ARG A 101 2.09 -2.73 5.21
C ARG A 101 1.77 -4.11 4.62
N TYR A 102 0.54 -4.35 4.22
CA TYR A 102 0.02 -5.70 3.92
C TYR A 102 -0.13 -6.01 2.42
N ILE A 103 -0.11 -4.99 1.54
CA ILE A 103 -0.23 -5.17 0.09
C ILE A 103 1.09 -4.71 -0.56
N SER A 104 2.07 -5.61 -0.63
CA SER A 104 3.46 -5.29 -0.97
C SER A 104 3.80 -5.42 -2.45
N ASP A 105 2.91 -6.00 -3.24
CA ASP A 105 3.00 -6.20 -4.70
C ASP A 105 2.49 -4.99 -5.52
N ARG A 106 1.88 -4.01 -4.85
CA ARG A 106 1.34 -2.79 -5.44
C ARG A 106 1.94 -1.53 -4.79
N PHE A 107 1.93 -0.44 -5.54
CA PHE A 107 2.47 0.84 -5.10
C PHE A 107 1.35 1.80 -4.62
N LEU A 108 1.66 2.64 -3.64
CA LEU A 108 0.87 3.83 -3.33
C LEU A 108 0.95 4.83 -4.50
N PRO A 109 -0.06 5.71 -4.67
CA PRO A 109 -1.31 5.79 -3.91
C PRO A 109 -2.39 4.82 -4.41
N ASP A 110 -2.15 4.15 -5.54
CA ASP A 110 -3.11 3.34 -6.29
C ASP A 110 -3.83 2.29 -5.43
N LYS A 111 -3.07 1.44 -4.71
CA LYS A 111 -3.65 0.42 -3.82
C LYS A 111 -4.52 0.99 -2.69
N ALA A 112 -4.24 2.20 -2.22
CA ALA A 112 -5.02 2.83 -1.16
C ALA A 112 -6.31 3.45 -1.73
N ILE A 113 -6.23 4.02 -2.94
CA ILE A 113 -7.40 4.53 -3.67
C ILE A 113 -8.39 3.39 -3.95
N ASP A 114 -7.90 2.24 -4.41
CA ASP A 114 -8.72 1.07 -4.68
C ASP A 114 -9.46 0.56 -3.44
N LEU A 115 -8.79 0.51 -2.29
CA LEU A 115 -9.45 0.11 -1.03
C LEU A 115 -10.58 1.05 -0.65
N ILE A 116 -10.39 2.36 -0.83
CA ILE A 116 -11.44 3.35 -0.58
C ILE A 116 -12.60 3.17 -1.55
N ASP A 117 -12.32 2.93 -2.84
CA ASP A 117 -13.34 2.75 -3.86
C ASP A 117 -14.15 1.46 -3.65
N GLU A 118 -13.48 0.35 -3.30
CA GLU A 118 -14.13 -0.92 -3.03
C GLU A 118 -14.94 -0.88 -1.73
N ALA A 119 -14.43 -0.25 -0.66
CA ALA A 119 -15.17 -0.06 0.58
C ALA A 119 -16.44 0.77 0.35
N ALA A 120 -16.30 1.87 -0.40
CA ALA A 120 -17.41 2.73 -0.75
C ALA A 120 -18.47 2.02 -1.60
N SER A 121 -18.03 1.22 -2.56
CA SER A 121 -18.91 0.43 -3.43
C SER A 121 -19.66 -0.63 -2.65
N LYS A 122 -18.97 -1.35 -1.76
CA LYS A 122 -19.55 -2.38 -0.89
C LYS A 122 -20.64 -1.78 0.00
N LEU A 123 -20.31 -0.71 0.72
CA LEU A 123 -21.27 -0.06 1.63
C LEU A 123 -22.51 0.46 0.90
N ARG A 124 -22.32 0.96 -0.32
CA ARG A 124 -23.43 1.38 -1.17
C ARG A 124 -24.33 0.21 -1.56
N ILE A 125 -23.77 -0.94 -1.95
CA ILE A 125 -24.55 -2.15 -2.30
C ILE A 125 -25.35 -2.63 -1.10
N ASP A 126 -24.73 -2.65 0.09
CA ASP A 126 -25.40 -3.04 1.32
C ASP A 126 -26.54 -2.05 1.66
N THR A 127 -26.30 -0.75 1.47
CA THR A 127 -27.32 0.30 1.62
C THR A 127 -28.47 0.15 0.60
N GLU A 128 -28.19 -0.23 -0.65
CA GLU A 128 -29.20 -0.48 -1.69
C GLU A 128 -30.00 -1.76 -1.45
N SER A 129 -29.52 -2.65 -0.59
CA SER A 129 -30.20 -3.90 -0.20
C SER A 129 -31.33 -3.70 0.82
N ALA A 130 -31.68 -2.44 1.11
CA ALA A 130 -32.75 -2.06 2.04
C ALA A 130 -34.09 -2.80 1.79
N PRO A 131 -34.86 -3.10 2.86
CA PRO A 131 -36.16 -3.75 2.76
C PRO A 131 -37.14 -2.98 1.86
N PRO A 132 -38.14 -3.66 1.28
CA PRO A 132 -39.16 -3.04 0.43
C PRO A 132 -39.87 -1.84 1.11
N GLU A 133 -40.09 -1.92 2.42
CA GLU A 133 -40.68 -0.85 3.23
C GLU A 133 -39.81 0.42 3.27
N VAL A 134 -38.51 0.28 3.53
CA VAL A 134 -37.56 1.41 3.53
C VAL A 134 -37.42 2.01 2.12
N LYS A 135 -37.45 1.16 1.08
CA LYS A 135 -37.40 1.58 -0.32
C LYS A 135 -38.65 2.37 -0.75
N SER A 136 -39.84 1.92 -0.37
CA SER A 136 -41.10 2.58 -0.72
C SER A 136 -41.22 3.95 -0.04
N LEU A 137 -40.86 4.06 1.25
CA LEU A 137 -40.81 5.33 1.97
C LEU A 137 -39.85 6.33 1.31
N LYS A 138 -38.65 5.89 0.91
CA LYS A 138 -37.68 6.73 0.19
C LYS A 138 -38.20 7.21 -1.17
N GLN A 139 -38.88 6.35 -1.93
CA GLN A 139 -39.49 6.74 -3.20
C GLN A 139 -40.62 7.77 -2.99
N ARG A 140 -41.47 7.56 -1.98
CA ARG A 140 -42.57 8.48 -1.65
C ARG A 140 -42.05 9.85 -1.22
N LEU A 141 -40.99 9.90 -0.40
CA LEU A 141 -40.34 11.16 -0.02
C LEU A 141 -39.81 11.93 -1.22
N LYS A 142 -39.16 11.23 -2.17
CA LYS A 142 -38.67 11.86 -3.41
C LYS A 142 -39.83 12.42 -4.24
N GLN A 143 -40.94 11.70 -4.33
CA GLN A 143 -42.12 12.16 -5.03
C GLN A 143 -42.71 13.41 -4.36
N LEU A 144 -42.92 13.39 -3.04
CA LEU A 144 -43.45 14.54 -2.29
C LEU A 144 -42.54 15.77 -2.38
N THR A 145 -41.22 15.57 -2.41
CA THR A 145 -40.25 16.68 -2.60
C THR A 145 -40.46 17.36 -3.95
N ASN A 146 -40.57 16.57 -5.03
CA ASN A 146 -40.82 17.11 -6.36
C ASN A 146 -42.20 17.79 -6.47
N GLU A 147 -43.22 17.23 -5.82
CA GLU A 147 -44.58 17.79 -5.78
C GLU A 147 -44.61 19.12 -4.98
N GLU A 148 -43.91 19.19 -3.83
CA GLU A 148 -43.76 20.39 -3.01
C GLU A 148 -43.08 21.51 -3.81
N GLU A 149 -41.96 21.22 -4.48
CA GLU A 149 -41.25 22.18 -5.34
C GLU A 149 -42.13 22.67 -6.50
N ALA A 150 -42.87 21.77 -7.16
CA ALA A 150 -43.76 22.13 -8.26
C ALA A 150 -44.97 22.97 -7.79
N ALA A 151 -45.52 22.70 -6.61
CA ALA A 151 -46.58 23.51 -6.01
C ALA A 151 -46.05 24.92 -5.64
N SER A 152 -44.85 24.98 -5.05
CA SER A 152 -44.19 26.24 -4.71
C SER A 152 -43.92 27.11 -5.96
N GLN A 153 -43.40 26.51 -7.03
CA GLN A 153 -43.14 27.21 -8.30
C GLN A 153 -44.41 27.75 -8.97
N ARG A 154 -45.55 27.08 -8.78
CA ARG A 154 -46.86 27.52 -9.31
C ARG A 154 -47.55 28.57 -8.42
N GLY A 155 -46.97 28.92 -7.28
CA GLY A 155 -47.56 29.87 -6.32
C GLY A 155 -48.69 29.28 -5.48
N ASP A 156 -48.88 27.96 -5.49
CA ASP A 156 -49.86 27.26 -4.66
C ASP A 156 -49.26 26.95 -3.28
N TYR A 157 -49.17 27.99 -2.44
CA TYR A 157 -48.53 27.92 -1.13
C TYR A 157 -49.28 27.03 -0.14
N GLU A 158 -50.61 26.91 -0.28
CA GLU A 158 -51.43 26.06 0.59
C GLU A 158 -51.17 24.58 0.30
N GLN A 159 -51.17 24.19 -0.98
CA GLN A 159 -50.81 22.82 -1.37
C GLN A 159 -49.35 22.49 -1.00
N ALA A 160 -48.42 23.43 -1.23
CA ALA A 160 -47.02 23.25 -0.84
C ALA A 160 -46.87 23.03 0.68
N ALA A 161 -47.63 23.74 1.52
CA ALA A 161 -47.61 23.56 2.97
C ALA A 161 -48.16 22.18 3.40
N GLN A 162 -49.23 21.70 2.76
CA GLN A 162 -49.78 20.37 3.03
C GLN A 162 -48.80 19.26 2.64
N LEU A 163 -48.22 19.33 1.43
CA LEU A 163 -47.21 18.38 0.95
C LEU A 163 -45.97 18.37 1.84
N LYS A 164 -45.53 19.54 2.30
CA LYS A 164 -44.41 19.65 3.26
C LYS A 164 -44.73 18.96 4.59
N SER A 165 -45.95 19.12 5.10
CA SER A 165 -46.37 18.45 6.35
C SER A 165 -46.42 16.92 6.19
N GLU A 166 -46.93 16.42 5.06
CA GLU A 166 -46.92 14.99 4.75
C GLU A 166 -45.48 14.46 4.60
N ARG A 167 -44.62 15.21 3.91
CA ARG A 167 -43.19 14.89 3.72
C ARG A 167 -42.48 14.76 5.06
N LEU A 168 -42.62 15.72 5.97
CA LEU A 168 -41.99 15.70 7.29
C LEU A 168 -42.43 14.47 8.12
N ARG A 169 -43.70 14.09 8.06
CA ARG A 169 -44.20 12.89 8.74
C ARG A 169 -43.58 11.60 8.18
N LEU A 170 -43.59 11.46 6.85
CA LEU A 170 -42.98 10.31 6.17
C LEU A 170 -41.47 10.27 6.35
N GLU A 171 -40.83 11.42 6.55
CA GLU A 171 -39.39 11.54 6.82
C GLU A 171 -39.07 10.94 8.19
N GLU A 172 -39.89 11.22 9.21
CA GLU A 172 -39.79 10.59 10.53
C GLU A 172 -39.98 9.06 10.46
N GLU A 173 -41.02 8.59 9.76
CA GLU A 173 -41.30 7.16 9.56
C GLU A 173 -40.15 6.46 8.81
N TYR A 174 -39.60 7.10 7.76
CA TYR A 174 -38.43 6.63 7.03
C TYR A 174 -37.19 6.51 7.93
N HIS A 175 -36.91 7.53 8.74
CA HIS A 175 -35.75 7.51 9.63
C HIS A 175 -35.86 6.40 10.69
N GLN A 176 -37.04 6.14 11.24
CA GLN A 176 -37.25 5.04 12.18
C GLN A 176 -37.06 3.67 11.52
N ALA A 177 -37.71 3.45 10.36
CA ALA A 177 -37.59 2.19 9.63
C ALA A 177 -36.13 1.92 9.18
N LYS A 178 -35.45 2.95 8.67
CA LYS A 178 -34.04 2.86 8.26
C LYS A 178 -33.14 2.55 9.47
N LYS A 179 -33.33 3.23 10.60
CA LYS A 179 -32.55 3.00 11.82
C LYS A 179 -32.75 1.59 12.37
N GLY A 180 -33.99 1.09 12.36
CA GLY A 180 -34.30 -0.29 12.77
C GLY A 180 -33.58 -1.32 11.89
N TRP A 181 -33.62 -1.13 10.57
CA TRP A 181 -32.94 -2.01 9.62
C TRP A 181 -31.41 -1.97 9.75
N MET A 182 -30.81 -0.78 9.78
CA MET A 182 -29.35 -0.64 9.94
C MET A 182 -28.86 -1.23 11.27
N GLY A 183 -29.63 -1.08 12.35
CA GLY A 183 -29.31 -1.70 13.64
C GLY A 183 -29.42 -3.24 13.63
N GLN A 184 -30.36 -3.80 12.87
CA GLN A 184 -30.51 -5.25 12.72
C GLN A 184 -29.38 -5.87 11.88
N GLU A 185 -29.06 -5.26 10.75
CA GLU A 185 -28.02 -5.74 9.82
C GLU A 185 -26.61 -5.27 10.21
N LYS A 186 -26.48 -4.44 11.27
CA LYS A 186 -25.22 -3.80 11.69
C LYS A 186 -24.51 -3.08 10.54
N LEU A 187 -25.28 -2.33 9.76
CA LEU A 187 -24.77 -1.55 8.63
C LEU A 187 -24.42 -0.14 9.09
N ASP A 188 -23.23 0.32 8.72
CA ASP A 188 -22.83 1.70 8.93
C ASP A 188 -23.16 2.58 7.71
N GLU A 189 -23.28 3.89 7.94
CA GLU A 189 -23.53 4.86 6.85
C GLU A 189 -22.22 5.46 6.30
N THR A 190 -21.11 5.13 6.93
CA THR A 190 -19.80 5.72 6.68
C THR A 190 -18.74 4.63 6.56
N VAL A 191 -17.83 4.77 5.61
CA VAL A 191 -16.64 3.93 5.53
C VAL A 191 -15.66 4.33 6.62
N ASP A 192 -15.29 3.37 7.45
CA ASP A 192 -14.35 3.52 8.55
C ASP A 192 -13.08 2.66 8.41
N GLU A 193 -12.27 2.62 9.47
CA GLU A 193 -11.01 1.86 9.51
C GLU A 193 -11.26 0.35 9.45
N ASP A 194 -12.35 -0.11 10.05
CA ASP A 194 -12.70 -1.53 10.14
C ASP A 194 -13.13 -2.06 8.78
N ASP A 195 -13.87 -1.28 7.98
CA ASP A 195 -14.22 -1.61 6.60
C ASP A 195 -12.97 -1.85 5.74
N ILE A 196 -11.96 -0.98 5.88
CA ILE A 196 -10.70 -1.09 5.15
C ILE A 196 -9.93 -2.32 5.61
N ALA A 197 -9.82 -2.54 6.92
CA ALA A 197 -9.14 -3.70 7.47
C ALA A 197 -9.82 -5.02 7.02
N GLN A 198 -11.16 -5.06 6.97
CA GLN A 198 -11.91 -6.22 6.47
C GLN A 198 -11.62 -6.52 4.99
N LEU A 199 -11.52 -5.50 4.14
CA LEU A 199 -11.16 -5.70 2.73
C LEU A 199 -9.75 -6.24 2.57
N ILE A 200 -8.77 -5.66 3.28
CA ILE A 200 -7.39 -6.13 3.26
C ILE A 200 -7.32 -7.57 3.79
N SER A 201 -8.06 -7.88 4.86
CA SER A 201 -8.16 -9.23 5.41
C SER A 201 -8.68 -10.22 4.37
N LYS A 202 -9.70 -9.85 3.60
CA LYS A 202 -10.24 -10.68 2.53
C LYS A 202 -9.22 -10.90 1.40
N TRP A 203 -8.42 -9.90 1.06
CA TRP A 203 -7.42 -10.00 -0.01
C TRP A 203 -6.16 -10.77 0.40
N THR A 204 -5.71 -10.56 1.63
CA THR A 204 -4.42 -11.06 2.13
C THR A 204 -4.56 -12.32 2.98
N GLY A 205 -5.74 -12.61 3.51
CA GLY A 205 -6.00 -13.67 4.50
C GLY A 205 -5.58 -13.32 5.93
N ILE A 206 -5.02 -12.13 6.17
CA ILE A 206 -4.54 -11.73 7.49
C ILE A 206 -5.73 -11.30 8.36
N PRO A 207 -5.90 -11.79 9.60
CA PRO A 207 -7.03 -11.41 10.45
C PRO A 207 -7.06 -9.92 10.82
N VAL A 208 -8.25 -9.31 10.77
CA VAL A 208 -8.48 -7.89 11.12
C VAL A 208 -7.93 -7.54 12.52
N ALA A 209 -8.15 -8.42 13.50
CA ALA A 209 -7.66 -8.23 14.87
C ALA A 209 -6.14 -8.02 14.95
N GLN A 210 -5.37 -8.67 14.06
CA GLN A 210 -3.92 -8.50 14.00
C GLN A 210 -3.51 -7.18 13.33
N MET A 211 -4.33 -6.64 12.44
CA MET A 211 -4.05 -5.37 11.73
C MET A 211 -4.34 -4.13 12.58
N LEU A 212 -5.38 -4.21 13.42
CA LEU A 212 -5.84 -3.13 14.29
C LEU A 212 -5.14 -3.11 15.65
N GLU A 213 -4.32 -4.12 15.94
CA GLU A 213 -3.55 -4.22 17.17
C GLU A 213 -2.49 -3.10 17.25
N GLY A 214 -2.41 -2.45 18.41
CA GLY A 214 -1.38 -1.44 18.67
C GLY A 214 0.02 -2.06 18.70
N GLU A 215 1.02 -1.33 18.19
CA GLU A 215 2.42 -1.78 18.15
C GLU A 215 2.94 -2.21 19.53
N ALA A 216 2.52 -1.52 20.60
CA ALA A 216 2.89 -1.85 21.96
C ALA A 216 2.35 -3.22 22.42
N GLU A 217 1.07 -3.50 22.13
CA GLU A 217 0.43 -4.76 22.51
C GLU A 217 1.02 -5.94 21.72
N LYS A 218 1.22 -5.73 20.41
CA LYS A 218 1.92 -6.68 19.54
C LYS A 218 3.29 -7.04 20.11
N LEU A 219 4.09 -6.05 20.52
CA LEU A 219 5.43 -6.25 21.10
C LEU A 219 5.43 -6.91 22.48
N LEU A 220 4.37 -6.76 23.29
CA LEU A 220 4.23 -7.44 24.58
C LEU A 220 4.03 -8.95 24.42
N GLN A 221 3.39 -9.38 23.33
CA GLN A 221 3.14 -10.79 23.01
C GLN A 221 4.22 -11.40 22.09
N MET A 222 5.36 -10.73 21.90
CA MET A 222 6.35 -11.09 20.89
C MET A 222 6.89 -12.51 21.04
N GLU A 223 7.27 -12.90 22.25
CA GLU A 223 7.81 -14.24 22.52
C GLU A 223 6.78 -15.33 22.23
N GLU A 224 5.55 -15.16 22.70
CA GLU A 224 4.45 -16.10 22.48
C GLU A 224 4.19 -16.32 20.98
N ARG A 225 4.11 -15.22 20.20
CA ARG A 225 3.88 -15.29 18.76
C ARG A 225 5.05 -15.88 17.98
N ILE A 226 6.29 -15.62 18.39
CA ILE A 226 7.45 -16.29 17.80
C ILE A 226 7.36 -17.80 18.07
N HIS A 227 6.94 -18.21 19.27
CA HIS A 227 6.82 -19.61 19.66
C HIS A 227 5.66 -20.36 19.01
N GLU A 228 4.70 -19.69 18.36
CA GLU A 228 3.70 -20.35 17.51
C GLU A 228 4.36 -21.11 16.34
N ARG A 229 5.53 -20.66 15.89
CA ARG A 229 6.28 -21.26 14.76
C ARG A 229 7.64 -21.83 15.16
N LEU A 230 8.28 -21.26 16.18
CA LEU A 230 9.60 -21.66 16.63
C LEU A 230 9.51 -22.45 17.94
N VAL A 231 9.87 -23.74 17.87
CA VAL A 231 9.92 -24.62 19.05
C VAL A 231 11.29 -24.51 19.73
N ASN A 232 11.29 -24.37 21.06
CA ASN A 232 12.48 -24.13 21.91
C ASN A 232 13.18 -22.78 21.60
N GLN A 233 14.47 -22.66 21.95
CA GLN A 233 15.30 -21.46 21.74
C GLN A 233 14.84 -20.26 22.58
N GLU A 234 14.27 -20.52 23.76
CA GLU A 234 13.67 -19.54 24.67
C GLU A 234 14.63 -18.37 24.97
N GLU A 235 15.90 -18.67 25.25
CA GLU A 235 16.91 -17.66 25.52
C GLU A 235 17.17 -16.74 24.31
N ALA A 236 17.30 -17.32 23.11
CA ALA A 236 17.53 -16.55 21.89
C ALA A 236 16.32 -15.67 21.56
N VAL A 237 15.11 -16.20 21.69
CA VAL A 237 13.85 -15.46 21.47
C VAL A 237 13.74 -14.31 22.46
N ALA A 238 14.00 -14.53 23.75
CA ALA A 238 13.95 -13.50 24.78
C ALA A 238 14.95 -12.35 24.52
N VAL A 239 16.19 -12.66 24.18
CA VAL A 239 17.23 -11.66 23.87
C VAL A 239 16.83 -10.80 22.67
N VAL A 240 16.29 -11.42 21.63
CA VAL A 240 15.81 -10.72 20.44
C VAL A 240 14.62 -9.82 20.80
N ALA A 241 13.62 -10.35 21.50
CA ALA A 241 12.42 -9.62 21.87
C ALA A 241 12.73 -8.39 22.73
N GLU A 242 13.63 -8.51 23.70
CA GLU A 242 14.08 -7.38 24.53
C GLU A 242 14.80 -6.29 23.71
N ALA A 243 15.68 -6.68 22.79
CA ALA A 243 16.38 -5.74 21.92
C ALA A 243 15.43 -5.00 20.97
N VAL A 244 14.44 -5.70 20.40
CA VAL A 244 13.41 -5.12 19.55
C VAL A 244 12.53 -4.16 20.33
N ARG A 245 12.03 -4.55 21.51
CA ARG A 245 11.21 -3.67 22.36
C ARG A 245 11.95 -2.38 22.73
N ARG A 246 13.23 -2.46 23.11
CA ARG A 246 14.05 -1.26 23.37
C ARG A 246 14.22 -0.38 22.13
N GLY A 247 14.42 -0.98 20.96
CA GLY A 247 14.53 -0.26 19.70
C GLY A 247 13.25 0.49 19.33
N ARG A 248 12.09 -0.15 19.50
CA ARG A 248 10.77 0.43 19.19
C ARG A 248 10.30 1.45 20.23
N ALA A 249 10.73 1.33 21.49
CA ALA A 249 10.45 2.31 22.54
C ALA A 249 11.22 3.65 22.39
N GLY A 250 12.00 3.83 21.32
CA GLY A 250 12.78 5.05 21.10
C GLY A 250 13.96 5.22 22.06
N LEU A 251 14.33 4.17 22.79
CA LEU A 251 15.44 4.17 23.75
C LEU A 251 16.81 3.94 23.07
N LYS A 252 16.83 3.81 21.75
CA LYS A 252 18.03 3.65 20.92
C LYS A 252 18.21 4.82 19.96
N ASP A 253 19.46 5.01 19.53
CA ASP A 253 19.80 5.95 18.47
C ASP A 253 19.01 5.64 17.18
N PRO A 254 18.21 6.60 16.66
CA PRO A 254 17.43 6.43 15.42
C PRO A 254 18.28 6.14 14.18
N LYS A 255 19.59 6.42 14.20
CA LYS A 255 20.51 6.13 13.10
C LYS A 255 21.01 4.68 13.07
N ARG A 256 20.62 3.86 14.06
CA ARG A 256 21.06 2.46 14.17
C ARG A 256 19.91 1.49 13.87
N PRO A 257 20.20 0.26 13.42
CA PRO A 257 19.19 -0.77 13.29
C PRO A 257 18.44 -1.04 14.60
N ILE A 258 17.16 -1.41 14.49
CA ILE A 258 16.30 -1.79 15.63
C ILE A 258 17.00 -2.85 16.49
N GLY A 259 17.56 -3.88 15.84
CA GLY A 259 18.39 -4.91 16.44
C GLY A 259 19.51 -5.34 15.49
N SER A 260 20.66 -5.68 16.08
CA SER A 260 21.78 -6.29 15.38
C SER A 260 22.17 -7.50 16.22
N PHE A 261 22.11 -8.68 15.62
CA PHE A 261 22.23 -9.96 16.32
C PHE A 261 23.28 -10.84 15.66
N MET A 262 24.00 -11.61 16.47
CA MET A 262 24.89 -12.67 16.00
C MET A 262 24.31 -13.99 16.51
N PHE A 263 23.69 -14.77 15.61
CA PHE A 263 23.13 -16.08 15.97
C PHE A 263 24.23 -17.13 15.94
N LEU A 264 24.52 -17.71 17.10
CA LEU A 264 25.59 -18.70 17.29
C LEU A 264 24.98 -20.09 17.49
N GLY A 265 25.44 -21.07 16.72
CA GLY A 265 24.97 -22.46 16.82
C GLY A 265 25.26 -23.25 15.54
N PRO A 266 25.08 -24.59 15.54
CA PRO A 266 25.27 -25.40 14.33
C PRO A 266 24.23 -25.09 13.25
N THR A 267 24.44 -25.59 12.04
CA THR A 267 23.44 -25.49 10.96
C THR A 267 22.19 -26.30 11.31
N GLY A 268 21.03 -25.86 10.84
CA GLY A 268 19.76 -26.59 11.05
C GLY A 268 19.09 -26.40 12.43
N VAL A 269 19.68 -25.67 13.37
CA VAL A 269 19.07 -25.44 14.72
C VAL A 269 17.98 -24.36 14.76
N GLY A 270 17.63 -23.76 13.62
CA GLY A 270 16.56 -22.76 13.53
C GLY A 270 17.00 -21.29 13.49
N LYS A 271 18.30 -20.98 13.30
CA LYS A 271 18.78 -19.59 13.19
C LYS A 271 18.08 -18.79 12.09
N THR A 272 18.01 -19.37 10.89
CA THR A 272 17.32 -18.78 9.72
C THR A 272 15.81 -18.70 9.96
N GLU A 273 15.23 -19.66 10.68
CA GLU A 273 13.81 -19.67 10.97
C GLU A 273 13.44 -18.56 11.95
N LEU A 274 14.23 -18.35 13.01
CA LEU A 274 14.04 -17.22 13.91
C LEU A 274 14.11 -15.87 13.16
N ALA A 275 15.05 -15.70 12.22
CA ALA A 275 15.14 -14.50 11.39
C ALA A 275 13.90 -14.31 10.48
N ARG A 276 13.38 -15.39 9.90
CA ARG A 276 12.16 -15.38 9.08
C ARG A 276 10.93 -15.04 9.93
N THR A 277 10.78 -15.68 11.09
CA THR A 277 9.68 -15.41 12.03
C THR A 277 9.74 -13.98 12.56
N LEU A 278 10.94 -13.42 12.75
CA LEU A 278 11.11 -12.00 13.05
C LEU A 278 10.65 -11.09 11.91
N ALA A 279 10.95 -11.44 10.66
CA ALA A 279 10.48 -10.66 9.52
C ALA A 279 8.95 -10.67 9.43
N LEU A 280 8.34 -11.85 9.58
CA LEU A 280 6.89 -11.96 9.67
C LEU A 280 6.33 -11.17 10.85
N PHE A 281 6.88 -11.32 12.05
CA PHE A 281 6.34 -10.65 13.22
C PHE A 281 6.47 -9.11 13.11
N LEU A 282 7.62 -8.60 12.67
CA LEU A 282 7.89 -7.15 12.65
C LEU A 282 7.27 -6.44 11.45
N PHE A 283 7.15 -7.12 10.31
CA PHE A 283 6.78 -6.52 9.04
C PHE A 283 5.57 -7.18 8.39
N ASP A 284 4.99 -8.18 9.04
CA ASP A 284 3.84 -8.96 8.56
C ASP A 284 4.08 -9.58 7.16
N ASP A 285 5.35 -9.80 6.81
CA ASP A 285 5.79 -10.36 5.53
C ASP A 285 7.07 -11.17 5.72
N GLU A 286 7.04 -12.48 5.45
CA GLU A 286 8.24 -13.32 5.45
C GLU A 286 9.26 -12.89 4.39
N ASN A 287 8.78 -12.32 3.28
CA ASN A 287 9.63 -11.79 2.22
C ASN A 287 10.26 -10.45 2.61
N ALA A 288 9.91 -9.87 3.76
CA ALA A 288 10.67 -8.77 4.34
C ALA A 288 12.04 -9.22 4.90
N MET A 289 12.40 -10.51 4.78
CA MET A 289 13.74 -11.00 5.02
C MET A 289 14.57 -11.00 3.72
N VAL A 290 15.74 -10.35 3.77
CA VAL A 290 16.79 -10.46 2.75
C VAL A 290 17.85 -11.41 3.28
N ARG A 291 17.99 -12.57 2.65
CA ARG A 291 19.05 -13.52 2.97
C ARG A 291 20.20 -13.37 1.98
N LEU A 292 21.40 -13.18 2.50
CA LEU A 292 22.62 -13.10 1.73
C LEU A 292 23.55 -14.20 2.21
N ASP A 293 23.92 -15.11 1.31
CA ASP A 293 24.87 -16.18 1.58
C ASP A 293 26.29 -15.61 1.55
N MET A 294 26.95 -15.56 2.70
CA MET A 294 28.29 -14.97 2.84
C MET A 294 29.38 -15.84 2.23
N SER A 295 29.09 -17.10 1.90
CA SER A 295 29.99 -17.95 1.11
C SER A 295 30.21 -17.40 -0.31
N GLU A 296 29.29 -16.59 -0.87
CA GLU A 296 29.48 -15.90 -2.16
C GLU A 296 30.44 -14.69 -2.09
N TYR A 297 30.80 -14.27 -0.87
CA TYR A 297 31.57 -13.07 -0.57
C TYR A 297 32.96 -13.37 0.00
N GLN A 298 33.51 -14.54 -0.31
CA GLN A 298 34.85 -14.99 0.12
C GLN A 298 36.01 -14.17 -0.46
N GLU A 299 35.79 -13.52 -1.61
CA GLU A 299 36.83 -12.80 -2.34
C GLU A 299 36.67 -11.29 -2.20
N LYS A 300 37.79 -10.56 -2.13
CA LYS A 300 37.80 -9.10 -1.98
C LYS A 300 36.95 -8.37 -3.04
N HIS A 301 37.01 -8.82 -4.29
CA HIS A 301 36.31 -8.15 -5.39
C HIS A 301 34.78 -8.38 -5.35
N THR A 302 34.31 -9.44 -4.67
CA THR A 302 32.88 -9.72 -4.56
C THR A 302 32.21 -8.87 -3.49
N VAL A 303 32.97 -8.32 -2.53
CA VAL A 303 32.49 -7.36 -1.51
C VAL A 303 31.87 -6.12 -2.14
N SER A 304 32.45 -5.60 -3.22
CA SER A 304 31.90 -4.44 -3.95
C SER A 304 30.51 -4.73 -4.54
N ARG A 305 30.15 -6.00 -4.81
CA ARG A 305 28.79 -6.35 -5.27
C ARG A 305 27.75 -6.23 -4.16
N LEU A 306 28.16 -6.38 -2.89
CA LEU A 306 27.29 -6.29 -1.72
C LEU A 306 26.82 -4.84 -1.49
N ILE A 307 27.76 -3.89 -1.51
CA ILE A 307 27.53 -2.51 -1.09
C ILE A 307 27.47 -1.53 -2.27
N GLY A 308 28.07 -1.89 -3.40
CA GLY A 308 28.23 -1.01 -4.56
C GLY A 308 29.71 -0.74 -4.82
N ALA A 309 30.03 -0.29 -6.03
CA ALA A 309 31.40 0.08 -6.35
C ALA A 309 31.84 1.27 -5.47
N PRO A 310 33.13 1.42 -5.14
CA PRO A 310 33.63 2.60 -4.44
C PRO A 310 33.67 3.84 -5.35
N PRO A 311 33.73 5.07 -4.78
CA PRO A 311 33.77 6.31 -5.57
C PRO A 311 34.90 6.29 -6.61
N GLY A 312 34.56 6.55 -7.88
CA GLY A 312 35.52 6.57 -8.99
C GLY A 312 35.63 5.27 -9.79
N TYR A 313 34.84 4.24 -9.47
CA TYR A 313 34.73 3.01 -10.27
C TYR A 313 33.41 2.97 -11.06
N VAL A 314 33.41 2.29 -12.21
CA VAL A 314 32.20 2.05 -13.01
C VAL A 314 31.17 1.30 -12.15
N GLY A 315 29.94 1.82 -12.06
CA GLY A 315 28.89 1.27 -11.20
C GLY A 315 28.82 1.88 -9.79
N TYR A 316 29.52 3.00 -9.51
CA TYR A 316 29.40 3.71 -8.22
C TYR A 316 27.97 4.20 -7.93
N ASP A 317 27.26 4.66 -8.95
CA ASP A 317 25.87 5.12 -8.84
C ASP A 317 24.85 3.96 -8.83
N GLU A 318 25.30 2.74 -9.11
CA GLU A 318 24.52 1.50 -9.01
C GLU A 318 24.76 0.89 -7.62
N GLY A 319 23.80 1.08 -6.70
CA GLY A 319 23.90 0.49 -5.36
C GLY A 319 24.13 -1.03 -5.43
N GLY A 320 24.88 -1.57 -4.46
CA GLY A 320 25.08 -3.01 -4.33
C GLY A 320 23.82 -3.78 -3.93
N GLN A 321 23.90 -5.10 -3.98
CA GLN A 321 22.79 -6.01 -3.69
C GLN A 321 22.12 -5.74 -2.34
N LEU A 322 22.90 -5.40 -1.31
CA LEU A 322 22.36 -5.06 0.00
C LEU A 322 21.83 -3.62 0.04
N THR A 323 22.65 -2.65 -0.39
CA THR A 323 22.31 -1.22 -0.27
C THR A 323 21.10 -0.84 -1.10
N GLU A 324 20.92 -1.40 -2.29
CA GLU A 324 19.78 -1.10 -3.15
C GLU A 324 18.48 -1.65 -2.57
N VAL A 325 18.54 -2.86 -1.99
CA VAL A 325 17.38 -3.50 -1.38
C VAL A 325 16.94 -2.76 -0.12
N VAL A 326 17.89 -2.31 0.71
CA VAL A 326 17.60 -1.51 1.91
C VAL A 326 17.12 -0.11 1.53
N ARG A 327 17.72 0.52 0.51
CA ARG A 327 17.31 1.85 0.02
C ARG A 327 15.87 1.86 -0.48
N ARG A 328 15.45 0.80 -1.18
CA ARG A 328 14.07 0.67 -1.67
C ARG A 328 13.07 0.38 -0.55
N ARG A 329 13.45 -0.47 0.40
CA ARG A 329 12.59 -0.86 1.54
C ARG A 329 13.44 -1.00 2.81
N PRO A 330 13.52 0.06 3.65
CA PRO A 330 14.38 0.07 4.83
C PRO A 330 13.88 -0.82 5.98
N TYR A 331 12.57 -1.11 6.03
CA TYR A 331 11.94 -1.93 7.06
C TYR A 331 12.01 -3.41 6.72
N ARG A 332 13.17 -4.03 6.95
CA ARG A 332 13.43 -5.43 6.60
C ARG A 332 14.36 -6.10 7.62
N VAL A 333 14.35 -7.43 7.64
CA VAL A 333 15.38 -8.24 8.31
C VAL A 333 16.48 -8.56 7.30
N ILE A 334 17.72 -8.26 7.63
CA ILE A 334 18.88 -8.64 6.82
C ILE A 334 19.55 -9.82 7.53
N LEU A 335 19.55 -10.98 6.89
CA LEU A 335 20.25 -12.18 7.35
C LEU A 335 21.52 -12.38 6.52
N LEU A 336 22.67 -12.18 7.16
CA LEU A 336 23.97 -12.53 6.61
C LEU A 336 24.30 -13.96 7.07
N ASP A 337 24.00 -14.93 6.23
CA ASP A 337 24.13 -16.34 6.57
C ASP A 337 25.57 -16.82 6.37
N GLU A 338 26.06 -17.68 7.26
CA GLU A 338 27.46 -18.16 7.27
C GLU A 338 28.52 -17.03 7.24
N ILE A 339 28.30 -15.95 7.99
CA ILE A 339 29.17 -14.75 8.01
C ILE A 339 30.65 -15.07 8.25
N GLU A 340 30.97 -16.15 8.95
CA GLU A 340 32.33 -16.63 9.16
C GLU A 340 33.07 -17.04 7.86
N LYS A 341 32.34 -17.25 6.76
CA LYS A 341 32.88 -17.57 5.44
C LYS A 341 33.19 -16.33 4.61
N ALA A 342 32.69 -15.14 4.99
CA ALA A 342 32.94 -13.92 4.25
C ALA A 342 34.41 -13.48 4.29
N HIS A 343 34.82 -12.74 3.26
CA HIS A 343 36.07 -11.99 3.29
C HIS A 343 36.07 -10.97 4.45
N PRO A 344 37.19 -10.75 5.16
CA PRO A 344 37.26 -9.81 6.29
C PRO A 344 36.79 -8.37 5.97
N GLU A 345 36.92 -7.92 4.72
CA GLU A 345 36.45 -6.59 4.31
C GLU A 345 34.92 -6.43 4.39
N VAL A 346 34.15 -7.53 4.34
CA VAL A 346 32.69 -7.48 4.57
C VAL A 346 32.40 -6.96 5.97
N PHE A 347 33.11 -7.45 6.99
CA PHE A 347 32.93 -7.02 8.38
C PHE A 347 33.30 -5.56 8.61
N ASN A 348 34.28 -5.02 7.88
CA ASN A 348 34.67 -3.62 8.00
C ASN A 348 33.67 -2.66 7.33
N SER A 349 32.89 -3.18 6.39
CA SER A 349 32.01 -2.37 5.55
C SER A 349 30.55 -2.39 6.03
N LEU A 350 30.18 -3.38 6.85
CA LEU A 350 28.91 -3.49 7.59
C LEU A 350 29.00 -2.73 8.92
#